data_AF-A0AB39KQ36-F1
#
_entry.id   AF-A0AB39KQ36-F1
#
_cell.length_a   1.000
_cell.length_b   1.000
_cell.length_c   1.000
_cell.angle_alpha   90.00
_cell.angle_beta   90.00
_cell.angle_gamma   90.00
#
_symmetry.space_group_name_H-M   'P 1'
#
loop_
_entity.id
_entity.type
_entity.pdbx_description
1 polymer ?
#
loop_
_entity_poly.entity_id
_entity_poly.type
_entity_poly.pdbx_seq_one_letter_code
_entity_poly.pdbx_strand_id
1 'polypeptide(L)'
;MVRRRFLPAALAIAISSPAFAQVEVTTLAPPDLFSTPVGADTGLGSDLWRGTSPAILRDALPKVSSKGLSPAAQGLARRLLMTGAFGPDGAGNDPALGAARVQGLLALGEADGAAEILQRAPNLSSSSALSQAAAESALIIGDDARACAVAEAVAENRGDPYWLRLRAFCQATSGQTEAAQLTLTLATAQEPKGSAFPRLMGALIAGAGSPGEASLKSGVEYAISRKLGLNLDAARANASPAIAAHLAAPPAPPELAAGDLTAAETSALAFLRRTKGIVAFTEAAVSARPVIASLVGARAPLQDPLLFIRAAVAAGDVETARAIRGGLVSDSAASADDMALIDALIAAAAGQADGPTLDRLVERGAQGGAKSSAQPAAMILWALAPADGVSMSAQARGEFAAFEGPRSSASPARLAALDQASAAGLKGETGLLALSIAADAGIGNFASADRARVVRALNRAGLTADARAFAAEGVLSLQIK
;
A
#
# COMPACT_ATOMS: atom_id res chain seq x y z
N MET A 1 37.91 -99.18 3.84
CA MET A 1 36.68 -98.71 3.19
C MET A 1 35.98 -97.73 4.13
N VAL A 2 35.90 -96.44 3.78
CA VAL A 2 34.81 -95.47 4.07
C VAL A 2 35.22 -94.17 3.36
N ARG A 3 34.42 -93.75 2.36
CA ARG A 3 34.56 -92.48 1.62
C ARG A 3 34.08 -91.33 2.51
N ARG A 4 34.94 -90.33 2.79
CA ARG A 4 34.52 -89.01 3.30
C ARG A 4 34.36 -88.04 2.12
N ARG A 5 33.14 -87.54 1.93
CA ARG A 5 32.78 -86.50 0.97
C ARG A 5 33.22 -85.13 1.51
N PHE A 6 34.01 -84.39 0.73
CA PHE A 6 34.23 -82.95 0.93
C PHE A 6 33.26 -82.19 0.03
N LEU A 7 32.49 -81.27 0.61
CA LEU A 7 31.65 -80.28 -0.09
C LEU A 7 32.44 -78.96 -0.18
N PRO A 8 32.62 -78.34 -1.35
CA PRO A 8 33.14 -76.98 -1.44
C PRO A 8 32.01 -75.95 -1.30
N ALA A 9 32.21 -74.95 -0.43
CA ALA A 9 31.32 -73.81 -0.27
C ALA A 9 31.54 -72.80 -1.41
N ALA A 10 30.46 -72.45 -2.12
CA ALA A 10 30.46 -71.41 -3.15
C ALA A 10 30.08 -70.05 -2.52
N LEU A 11 30.98 -69.07 -2.65
CA LEU A 11 30.81 -67.70 -2.18
C LEU A 11 30.08 -66.89 -3.27
N ALA A 12 28.84 -66.46 -3.00
CA ALA A 12 28.07 -65.59 -3.89
C ALA A 12 28.46 -64.12 -3.67
N ILE A 13 29.03 -63.48 -4.69
CA ILE A 13 29.35 -62.05 -4.69
C ILE A 13 28.11 -61.29 -5.16
N ALA A 14 27.50 -60.52 -4.25
CA ALA A 14 26.42 -59.59 -4.57
C ALA A 14 27.00 -58.33 -5.20
N ILE A 15 26.70 -58.09 -6.48
CA ILE A 15 27.04 -56.84 -7.18
C ILE A 15 25.99 -55.80 -6.80
N SER A 16 26.31 -54.94 -5.85
CA SER A 16 25.52 -53.75 -5.52
C SER A 16 25.80 -52.66 -6.55
N SER A 17 24.87 -52.42 -7.47
CA SER A 17 24.90 -51.26 -8.36
C SER A 17 24.74 -49.97 -7.55
N PRO A 18 25.55 -48.92 -7.80
CA PRO A 18 25.34 -47.64 -7.16
C PRO A 18 24.04 -47.01 -7.69
N ALA A 19 23.12 -46.68 -6.78
CA ALA A 19 21.96 -45.86 -7.08
C ALA A 19 22.43 -44.43 -7.37
N PHE A 20 22.51 -44.06 -8.65
CA PHE A 20 22.62 -42.66 -9.02
C PHE A 20 21.28 -42.00 -8.73
N ALA A 21 21.26 -41.10 -7.73
CA ALA A 21 20.14 -40.20 -7.49
C ALA A 21 19.85 -39.44 -8.79
N GLN A 22 18.65 -39.64 -9.34
CA GLN A 22 18.19 -38.90 -10.50
C GLN A 22 17.96 -37.46 -10.05
N VAL A 23 18.83 -36.54 -10.46
CA VAL A 23 18.60 -35.11 -10.30
C VAL A 23 17.51 -34.74 -11.30
N GLU A 24 16.26 -34.71 -10.83
CA GLU A 24 15.13 -34.22 -11.60
C GLU A 24 15.30 -32.69 -11.74
N VAL A 25 15.83 -32.26 -12.88
CA VAL A 25 15.91 -30.84 -13.23
C VAL A 25 14.50 -30.40 -13.58
N THR A 26 13.74 -29.94 -12.58
CA THR A 26 12.49 -29.23 -12.84
C THR A 26 12.84 -27.93 -13.56
N THR A 27 12.53 -27.86 -14.85
CA THR A 27 12.69 -26.63 -15.63
C THR A 27 11.76 -25.57 -15.04
N LEU A 28 12.32 -24.52 -14.45
CA LEU A 28 11.55 -23.39 -13.95
C LEU A 28 10.82 -22.72 -15.12
N ALA A 29 9.55 -22.39 -14.90
CA ALA A 29 8.81 -21.55 -15.85
C ALA A 29 9.55 -20.22 -16.02
N PRO A 30 9.62 -19.67 -17.25
CA PRO A 30 10.26 -18.38 -17.47
C PRO A 30 9.58 -17.29 -16.62
N PRO A 31 10.35 -16.35 -16.05
CA PRO A 31 9.78 -15.26 -15.27
C PRO A 31 8.87 -14.40 -16.15
N ASP A 32 7.76 -13.96 -15.56
CA ASP A 32 6.76 -13.10 -16.19
C ASP A 32 6.80 -11.66 -15.63
N LEU A 33 5.87 -10.80 -16.04
CA LEU A 33 5.84 -9.38 -15.62
C LEU A 33 5.52 -9.17 -14.12
N PHE A 34 5.11 -10.24 -13.41
CA PHE A 34 4.81 -10.23 -11.97
C PHE A 34 5.95 -10.86 -11.14
N SER A 35 6.82 -11.63 -11.77
CA SER A 35 7.84 -12.46 -11.11
C SER A 35 8.98 -11.65 -10.48
N THR A 36 9.27 -10.44 -10.98
CA THR A 36 10.34 -9.58 -10.42
C THR A 36 9.84 -8.90 -9.14
N PRO A 37 10.48 -9.13 -7.97
CA PRO A 37 10.16 -8.42 -6.74
C PRO A 37 10.70 -6.98 -6.75
N VAL A 38 10.19 -6.15 -5.84
CA VAL A 38 10.73 -4.82 -5.54
C VAL A 38 11.16 -4.80 -4.08
N GLY A 39 12.36 -4.30 -3.81
CA GLY A 39 12.84 -4.07 -2.45
C GLY A 39 12.96 -5.34 -1.62
N ALA A 40 12.64 -5.23 -0.33
CA ALA A 40 12.78 -6.31 0.64
C ALA A 40 11.65 -7.34 0.57
N ASP A 41 11.87 -8.49 1.21
CA ASP A 41 10.86 -9.54 1.34
C ASP A 41 9.57 -8.99 1.99
N THR A 42 8.46 -9.21 1.29
CA THR A 42 7.11 -8.77 1.70
C THR A 42 6.45 -9.76 2.65
N GLY A 43 7.03 -10.95 2.86
CA GLY A 43 6.44 -12.06 3.60
C GLY A 43 5.34 -12.81 2.83
N LEU A 44 5.18 -12.53 1.54
CA LEU A 44 4.26 -13.22 0.63
C LEU A 44 5.05 -14.14 -0.31
N GLY A 45 4.55 -15.36 -0.54
CA GLY A 45 5.20 -16.35 -1.38
C GLY A 45 5.07 -16.09 -2.87
N SER A 46 5.88 -16.79 -3.66
CA SER A 46 5.86 -16.73 -5.14
C SER A 46 4.57 -17.27 -5.76
N ASP A 47 3.69 -17.87 -4.97
CA ASP A 47 2.37 -18.39 -5.34
C ASP A 47 1.23 -17.42 -5.00
N LEU A 48 1.53 -16.16 -4.63
CA LEU A 48 0.55 -15.13 -4.26
C LEU A 48 -0.66 -15.06 -5.20
N TRP A 49 -0.42 -15.11 -6.51
CA TRP A 49 -1.46 -14.95 -7.53
C TRP A 49 -2.07 -16.28 -8.01
N ARG A 50 -1.66 -17.42 -7.46
CA ARG A 50 -2.18 -18.74 -7.83
C ARG A 50 -3.69 -18.77 -7.64
N GLY A 51 -4.42 -19.15 -8.68
CA GLY A 51 -5.89 -19.23 -8.67
C GLY A 51 -6.62 -17.89 -8.66
N THR A 52 -5.90 -16.75 -8.71
CA THR A 52 -6.53 -15.43 -8.82
C THR A 52 -7.17 -15.26 -10.20
N SER A 53 -8.37 -14.72 -10.27
CA SER A 53 -9.04 -14.42 -11.52
C SER A 53 -8.35 -13.26 -12.28
N PRO A 54 -7.94 -13.46 -13.55
CA PRO A 54 -7.46 -12.37 -14.40
C PRO A 54 -8.45 -11.21 -14.54
N ALA A 55 -9.76 -11.49 -14.49
CA ALA A 55 -10.78 -10.46 -14.60
C ALA A 55 -10.84 -9.57 -13.35
N ILE A 56 -10.67 -10.15 -12.16
CA ILE A 56 -10.58 -9.38 -10.91
C ILE A 56 -9.31 -8.53 -10.90
N LEU A 57 -8.19 -9.09 -11.35
CA LEU A 57 -6.94 -8.34 -11.47
C LEU A 57 -7.08 -7.13 -12.41
N ARG A 58 -7.73 -7.29 -13.57
CA ARG A 58 -8.00 -6.20 -14.52
C ARG A 58 -8.93 -5.12 -13.98
N ASP A 59 -9.91 -5.46 -13.14
CA ASP A 59 -10.82 -4.48 -12.52
C ASP A 59 -10.18 -3.76 -11.32
N ALA A 60 -9.48 -4.50 -10.46
CA ALA A 60 -8.99 -3.99 -9.18
C ALA A 60 -7.70 -3.18 -9.30
N LEU A 61 -6.75 -3.64 -10.13
CA LEU A 61 -5.41 -3.06 -10.19
C LEU A 61 -5.39 -1.59 -10.65
N PRO A 62 -6.16 -1.16 -11.68
CA PRO A 62 -6.23 0.25 -12.06
C PRO A 62 -6.84 1.16 -10.99
N LYS A 63 -7.65 0.63 -10.07
CA LYS A 63 -8.23 1.42 -8.95
C LYS A 63 -7.19 1.76 -7.90
N VAL A 64 -6.15 0.93 -7.76
CA VAL A 64 -5.02 1.16 -6.84
C VAL A 64 -4.22 2.40 -7.25
N SER A 65 -4.05 2.65 -8.56
CA SER A 65 -3.26 3.78 -9.06
C SER A 65 -4.05 5.07 -9.24
N SER A 66 -5.36 4.98 -9.44
CA SER A 66 -6.21 6.14 -9.80
C SER A 66 -6.94 6.80 -8.64
N LYS A 67 -7.08 6.13 -7.49
CA LYS A 67 -7.78 6.65 -6.32
C LYS A 67 -6.84 6.75 -5.12
N GLY A 68 -7.05 7.78 -4.30
CA GLY A 68 -6.34 7.87 -3.02
C GLY A 68 -6.68 6.66 -2.13
N LEU A 69 -5.66 6.03 -1.57
CA LEU A 69 -5.80 4.92 -0.62
C LEU A 69 -5.52 5.40 0.81
N SER A 70 -6.21 4.82 1.79
CA SER A 70 -5.87 5.02 3.21
C SER A 70 -4.54 4.34 3.56
N PRO A 71 -3.87 4.71 4.66
CA PRO A 71 -2.58 4.11 5.04
C PRO A 71 -2.57 2.57 5.08
N ALA A 72 -3.61 1.94 5.64
CA ALA A 72 -3.73 0.48 5.68
C ALA A 72 -3.90 -0.13 4.27
N ALA A 73 -4.67 0.52 3.39
CA ALA A 73 -4.85 0.08 2.02
C ALA A 73 -3.57 0.29 1.19
N GLN A 74 -2.82 1.39 1.41
CA GLN A 74 -1.50 1.59 0.81
C GLN A 74 -0.52 0.51 1.25
N GLY A 75 -0.51 0.14 2.54
CA GLY A 75 0.32 -0.95 3.06
C GLY A 75 0.02 -2.30 2.38
N LEU A 76 -1.25 -2.67 2.27
CA LEU A 76 -1.68 -3.88 1.56
C LEU A 76 -1.28 -3.82 0.07
N ALA A 77 -1.57 -2.71 -0.62
CA ALA A 77 -1.24 -2.54 -2.03
C ALA A 77 0.27 -2.64 -2.26
N ARG A 78 1.07 -1.95 -1.45
CA ARG A 78 2.55 -2.01 -1.48
C ARG A 78 3.03 -3.44 -1.34
N ARG A 79 2.54 -4.17 -0.32
CA ARG A 79 2.95 -5.55 -0.08
C ARG A 79 2.58 -6.49 -1.23
N LEU A 80 1.38 -6.38 -1.79
CA LEU A 80 0.95 -7.20 -2.93
C LEU A 80 1.75 -6.89 -4.20
N LEU A 81 1.93 -5.61 -4.53
CA LEU A 81 2.53 -5.21 -5.80
C LEU A 81 4.06 -5.34 -5.82
N MET A 82 4.73 -5.19 -4.67
CA MET A 82 6.17 -5.40 -4.55
C MET A 82 6.56 -6.89 -4.54
N THR A 83 5.63 -7.79 -4.24
CA THR A 83 5.92 -9.24 -4.22
C THR A 83 6.24 -9.75 -5.62
N GLY A 84 7.40 -10.40 -5.76
CA GLY A 84 7.75 -11.17 -6.96
C GLY A 84 7.05 -12.52 -6.93
N ALA A 85 6.02 -12.70 -7.76
CA ALA A 85 5.24 -13.93 -7.83
C ALA A 85 4.84 -14.20 -9.28
N PHE A 86 4.67 -15.47 -9.64
CA PHE A 86 4.10 -15.80 -10.95
C PHE A 86 2.69 -15.21 -11.03
N GLY A 87 2.41 -14.46 -12.08
CA GLY A 87 1.12 -13.84 -12.31
C GLY A 87 0.03 -14.90 -12.51
N PRO A 88 -1.25 -14.51 -12.45
CA PRO A 88 -2.33 -15.45 -12.68
C PRO A 88 -2.25 -16.07 -14.09
N ASP A 89 -2.82 -17.26 -14.24
CA ASP A 89 -2.86 -17.97 -15.51
C ASP A 89 -3.46 -17.08 -16.62
N GLY A 90 -2.70 -16.92 -17.72
CA GLY A 90 -3.09 -16.06 -18.84
C GLY A 90 -2.99 -14.55 -18.60
N ALA A 91 -2.46 -14.12 -17.44
CA ALA A 91 -2.30 -12.71 -17.07
C ALA A 91 -0.83 -12.31 -16.80
N GLY A 92 0.03 -13.25 -16.43
CA GLY A 92 1.43 -12.95 -16.08
C GLY A 92 2.24 -12.24 -17.17
N ASN A 93 1.96 -12.52 -18.45
CA ASN A 93 2.61 -11.90 -19.60
C ASN A 93 1.76 -10.82 -20.30
N ASP A 94 0.62 -10.44 -19.71
CA ASP A 94 -0.27 -9.40 -20.26
C ASP A 94 0.39 -8.01 -20.05
N PRO A 95 0.80 -7.30 -21.11
CA PRO A 95 1.51 -6.04 -20.98
C PRO A 95 0.69 -4.95 -20.28
N ALA A 96 -0.64 -4.96 -20.44
CA ALA A 96 -1.50 -3.98 -19.79
C ALA A 96 -1.54 -4.20 -18.27
N LEU A 97 -1.53 -5.46 -17.82
CA LEU A 97 -1.48 -5.81 -16.40
C LEU A 97 -0.11 -5.55 -15.78
N GLY A 98 0.97 -5.86 -16.49
CA GLY A 98 2.32 -5.48 -16.06
C GLY A 98 2.48 -3.95 -15.92
N ALA A 99 1.94 -3.19 -16.88
CA ALA A 99 1.92 -1.73 -16.80
C ALA A 99 1.06 -1.23 -15.63
N ALA A 100 -0.10 -1.83 -15.38
CA ALA A 100 -0.97 -1.46 -14.26
C ALA A 100 -0.30 -1.76 -12.90
N ARG A 101 0.46 -2.85 -12.78
CA ARG A 101 1.26 -3.15 -11.58
C ARG A 101 2.26 -2.03 -11.31
N VAL A 102 2.99 -1.63 -12.35
CA VAL A 102 3.98 -0.55 -12.23
C VAL A 102 3.32 0.78 -11.91
N GLN A 103 2.20 1.13 -12.56
CA GLN A 103 1.46 2.35 -12.24
C GLN A 103 0.97 2.36 -10.78
N GLY A 104 0.55 1.21 -10.24
CA GLY A 104 0.22 1.06 -8.83
C GLY A 104 1.43 1.33 -7.92
N LEU A 105 2.61 0.76 -8.25
CA LEU A 105 3.85 1.02 -7.53
C LEU A 105 4.24 2.51 -7.57
N LEU A 106 4.15 3.15 -8.74
CA LEU A 106 4.39 4.58 -8.90
C LEU A 106 3.46 5.40 -8.00
N ALA A 107 2.16 5.12 -7.98
CA ALA A 107 1.19 5.81 -7.11
C ALA A 107 1.47 5.62 -5.61
N LEU A 108 2.21 4.55 -5.23
CA LEU A 108 2.65 4.28 -3.86
C LEU A 108 4.03 4.88 -3.54
N GLY A 109 4.64 5.61 -4.47
CA GLY A 109 5.97 6.21 -4.33
C GLY A 109 7.14 5.27 -4.61
N GLU A 110 6.89 4.07 -5.12
CA GLU A 110 7.93 3.07 -5.43
C GLU A 110 8.52 3.29 -6.83
N ALA A 111 8.96 4.51 -7.13
CA ALA A 111 9.43 4.89 -8.46
C ALA A 111 10.75 4.21 -8.84
N ASP A 112 11.69 4.09 -7.90
CA ASP A 112 12.95 3.39 -8.12
C ASP A 112 12.71 1.89 -8.41
N GLY A 113 11.90 1.24 -7.58
CA GLY A 113 11.53 -0.16 -7.75
C GLY A 113 10.75 -0.45 -9.04
N ALA A 114 9.85 0.45 -9.42
CA ALA A 114 9.15 0.41 -10.69
C ALA A 114 10.11 0.45 -11.89
N ALA A 115 11.11 1.33 -11.84
CA ALA A 115 12.12 1.43 -12.89
C ALA A 115 12.96 0.15 -12.99
N GLU A 116 13.34 -0.46 -11.87
CA GLU A 116 14.08 -1.73 -11.83
C GLU A 116 13.31 -2.89 -12.50
N ILE A 117 12.01 -3.02 -12.24
CA ILE A 117 11.16 -4.02 -12.91
C ILE A 117 11.23 -3.83 -14.43
N LEU A 118 11.03 -2.60 -14.89
CA LEU A 118 10.87 -2.31 -16.32
C LEU A 118 12.18 -2.33 -17.10
N GLN A 119 13.33 -2.19 -16.44
CA GLN A 119 14.62 -2.43 -17.08
C GLN A 119 14.79 -3.86 -17.60
N ARG A 120 14.10 -4.83 -16.98
CA ARG A 120 14.19 -6.26 -17.30
C ARG A 120 12.94 -6.80 -18.00
N ALA A 121 11.93 -5.96 -18.23
CA ALA A 121 10.67 -6.38 -18.82
C ALA A 121 10.85 -6.78 -20.30
N PRO A 122 10.43 -7.99 -20.70
CA PRO A 122 10.47 -8.41 -22.10
C PRO A 122 9.51 -7.58 -22.94
N ASN A 123 9.84 -7.40 -24.23
CA ASN A 123 8.97 -6.75 -25.22
C ASN A 123 8.49 -5.34 -24.84
N LEU A 124 9.27 -4.62 -24.02
CA LEU A 124 8.93 -3.27 -23.54
C LEU A 124 8.53 -2.33 -24.68
N SER A 125 9.34 -2.26 -25.75
CA SER A 125 9.12 -1.39 -26.92
C SER A 125 7.90 -1.77 -27.75
N SER A 126 7.47 -3.03 -27.69
CA SER A 126 6.29 -3.55 -28.40
C SER A 126 4.99 -3.36 -27.62
N SER A 127 5.02 -2.69 -26.46
CA SER A 127 3.82 -2.35 -25.70
C SER A 127 3.85 -0.88 -25.31
N SER A 128 2.90 -0.11 -25.85
CA SER A 128 2.75 1.31 -25.48
C SER A 128 2.52 1.48 -23.98
N ALA A 129 1.74 0.59 -23.35
CA ALA A 129 1.45 0.68 -21.91
C ALA A 129 2.69 0.44 -21.04
N LEU A 130 3.48 -0.60 -21.31
CA LEU A 130 4.72 -0.86 -20.57
C LEU A 130 5.76 0.24 -20.83
N SER A 131 5.91 0.67 -22.08
CA SER A 131 6.81 1.77 -22.44
C SER A 131 6.42 3.07 -21.72
N GLN A 132 5.13 3.40 -21.66
CA GLN A 132 4.67 4.59 -20.95
C GLN A 132 4.97 4.50 -19.45
N ALA A 133 4.72 3.34 -18.82
CA ALA A 133 5.09 3.14 -17.42
C ALA A 133 6.60 3.29 -17.17
N ALA A 134 7.44 2.83 -18.12
CA ALA A 134 8.90 2.93 -18.02
C ALA A 134 9.36 4.39 -18.13
N ALA A 135 8.83 5.12 -19.10
CA ALA A 135 9.12 6.53 -19.28
C ALA A 135 8.66 7.35 -18.06
N GLU A 136 7.46 7.12 -17.52
CA GLU A 136 6.98 7.81 -16.31
C GLU A 136 7.88 7.52 -15.11
N SER A 137 8.24 6.26 -14.86
CA SER A 137 9.14 5.91 -13.75
C SER A 137 10.49 6.65 -13.85
N ALA A 138 11.07 6.70 -15.05
CA ALA A 138 12.33 7.37 -15.32
C ALA A 138 12.23 8.90 -15.13
N LEU A 139 11.16 9.53 -15.64
CA LEU A 139 10.94 10.98 -15.49
C LEU A 139 10.74 11.39 -14.02
N ILE A 140 10.09 10.54 -13.23
CA ILE A 140 9.85 10.76 -11.79
C ILE A 140 11.17 10.72 -11.01
N ILE A 141 12.01 9.70 -11.22
CA ILE A 141 13.30 9.58 -10.52
C ILE A 141 14.41 10.48 -11.09
N GLY A 142 14.13 11.17 -12.20
CA GLY A 142 15.06 12.12 -12.82
C GLY A 142 15.98 11.56 -13.89
N ASP A 143 15.77 10.31 -14.32
CA ASP A 143 16.49 9.69 -15.43
C ASP A 143 15.85 10.05 -16.78
N ASP A 144 16.02 11.32 -17.16
CA ASP A 144 15.47 11.85 -18.42
C ASP A 144 16.06 11.12 -19.64
N ALA A 145 17.32 10.66 -19.56
CA ALA A 145 18.00 9.95 -20.64
C ALA A 145 17.32 8.60 -20.93
N ARG A 146 16.98 7.84 -19.89
CA ARG A 146 16.21 6.60 -20.03
C ARG A 146 14.81 6.85 -20.58
N ALA A 147 14.12 7.89 -20.09
CA ALA A 147 12.81 8.25 -20.62
C ALA A 147 12.85 8.54 -22.13
N CYS A 148 13.89 9.25 -22.59
CA CYS A 148 14.07 9.54 -24.01
C CYS A 148 14.43 8.29 -24.83
N ALA A 149 15.28 7.40 -24.31
CA ALA A 149 15.58 6.13 -24.97
C ALA A 149 14.31 5.26 -25.15
N VAL A 150 13.41 5.25 -24.16
CA VAL A 150 12.11 4.55 -24.27
C VAL A 150 11.23 5.20 -25.34
N ALA A 151 11.16 6.54 -25.38
CA ALA A 151 10.38 7.27 -26.37
C ALA A 151 10.84 7.06 -27.82
N GLU A 152 12.14 6.84 -28.03
CA GLU A 152 12.70 6.49 -29.35
C GLU A 152 12.40 5.04 -29.73
N ALA A 153 12.46 4.13 -28.74
CA ALA A 153 12.30 2.69 -28.95
C ALA A 153 10.85 2.23 -29.13
N VAL A 154 9.86 2.89 -28.52
CA VAL A 154 8.45 2.48 -28.57
C VAL A 154 7.99 2.29 -30.01
N ALA A 155 7.41 1.15 -30.37
CA ALA A 155 7.01 0.84 -31.75
C ALA A 155 5.54 1.17 -32.03
N GLU A 156 4.68 0.98 -31.03
CA GLU A 156 3.23 1.14 -31.15
C GLU A 156 2.77 2.54 -30.73
N ASN A 157 1.69 3.03 -31.35
CA ASN A 157 0.98 4.25 -30.95
C ASN A 157 1.85 5.49 -30.76
N ARG A 158 2.94 5.63 -31.54
CA ARG A 158 3.89 6.76 -31.50
C ARG A 158 3.24 8.15 -31.67
N GLY A 159 2.02 8.20 -32.18
CA GLY A 159 1.24 9.43 -32.40
C GLY A 159 0.36 9.83 -31.21
N ASP A 160 0.25 9.02 -30.16
CA ASP A 160 -0.58 9.32 -29.00
C ASP A 160 -0.09 10.59 -28.29
N PRO A 161 -0.98 11.36 -27.63
CA PRO A 161 -0.63 12.61 -26.96
C PRO A 161 0.55 12.49 -25.99
N TYR A 162 0.64 11.36 -25.28
CA TYR A 162 1.74 11.09 -24.36
C TYR A 162 3.11 11.09 -25.07
N TRP A 163 3.23 10.30 -26.13
CA TRP A 163 4.48 10.12 -26.87
C TRP A 163 4.90 11.38 -27.61
N LEU A 164 3.93 12.19 -28.08
CA LEU A 164 4.21 13.49 -28.67
C LEU A 164 4.80 14.47 -27.65
N ARG A 165 4.23 14.54 -26.44
CA ARG A 165 4.75 15.38 -25.36
C ARG A 165 6.17 14.98 -24.97
N LEU A 166 6.41 13.69 -24.76
CA LEU A 166 7.74 13.18 -24.39
C LEU A 166 8.75 13.37 -25.52
N ARG A 167 8.37 13.18 -26.78
CA ARG A 167 9.25 13.42 -27.93
C ARG A 167 9.65 14.90 -28.04
N ALA A 168 8.72 15.83 -27.86
CA ALA A 168 9.04 17.25 -27.87
C ALA A 168 10.04 17.60 -26.76
N PHE A 169 9.85 17.05 -25.56
CA PHE A 169 10.80 17.16 -24.45
C PHE A 169 12.20 16.64 -24.83
N CYS A 170 12.30 15.43 -25.36
CA CYS A 170 13.57 14.81 -25.74
C CYS A 170 14.29 15.52 -26.90
N GLN A 171 13.54 16.04 -27.87
CA GLN A 171 14.11 16.86 -28.95
C GLN A 171 14.68 18.17 -28.40
N ALA A 172 13.98 18.84 -27.48
CA ALA A 172 14.48 20.07 -26.89
C ALA A 172 15.73 19.83 -26.02
N THR A 173 15.73 18.78 -25.18
CA THR A 173 16.88 18.47 -24.31
C THR A 173 18.11 17.99 -25.10
N SER A 174 17.92 17.48 -26.31
CA SER A 174 19.01 17.14 -27.24
C SER A 174 19.42 18.30 -28.17
N GLY A 175 18.85 19.50 -28.02
CA GLY A 175 19.18 20.69 -28.82
C GLY A 175 18.54 20.74 -30.21
N GLN A 176 17.60 19.86 -30.52
CA GLN A 176 16.87 19.80 -31.80
C GLN A 176 15.67 20.76 -31.79
N THR A 177 15.93 22.07 -31.64
CA THR A 177 14.90 23.12 -31.41
C THR A 177 13.80 23.15 -32.48
N GLU A 178 14.16 23.08 -33.76
CA GLU A 178 13.19 23.12 -34.88
C GLU A 178 12.26 21.90 -34.88
N ALA A 179 12.83 20.71 -34.66
CA ALA A 179 12.07 19.47 -34.55
C ALA A 179 11.15 19.48 -33.32
N ALA A 180 11.66 19.97 -32.18
CA ALA A 180 10.89 20.12 -30.96
C ALA A 180 9.68 21.06 -31.16
N GLN A 181 9.85 22.17 -31.90
CA GLN A 181 8.78 23.13 -32.17
C GLN A 181 7.67 22.53 -33.05
N LEU A 182 8.03 21.74 -34.05
CA LEU A 182 7.06 21.03 -34.88
C LEU A 182 6.29 19.99 -34.04
N THR A 183 7.00 19.18 -33.25
CA THR A 183 6.36 18.18 -32.39
C THR A 183 5.47 18.82 -31.32
N LEU A 184 5.89 19.95 -30.73
CA LEU A 184 5.07 20.74 -29.79
C LEU A 184 3.76 21.20 -30.44
N THR A 185 3.81 21.65 -31.70
CA THR A 185 2.61 22.07 -32.43
C THR A 185 1.62 20.91 -32.57
N LEU A 186 2.12 19.71 -32.91
CA LEU A 186 1.29 18.51 -33.03
C LEU A 186 0.76 18.04 -31.67
N ALA A 187 1.58 18.07 -30.62
CA ALA A 187 1.18 17.72 -29.26
C ALA A 187 0.07 18.65 -28.76
N THR A 188 0.25 19.97 -28.94
CA THR A 188 -0.70 20.99 -28.49
C THR A 188 -2.08 20.86 -29.15
N ALA A 189 -2.14 20.39 -30.40
CA ALA A 189 -3.41 20.15 -31.08
C ALA A 189 -4.28 19.08 -30.41
N GLN A 190 -3.68 18.21 -29.58
CA GLN A 190 -4.37 17.14 -28.86
C GLN A 190 -4.48 17.42 -27.36
N GLU A 191 -3.95 18.55 -26.87
CA GLU A 191 -3.97 18.90 -25.46
C GLU A 191 -5.35 19.43 -25.03
N PRO A 192 -5.81 19.08 -23.81
CA PRO A 192 -6.95 19.75 -23.19
C PRO A 192 -6.70 21.26 -23.05
N LYS A 193 -7.77 22.04 -23.19
CA LYS A 193 -7.71 23.49 -22.94
C LYS A 193 -7.19 23.76 -21.52
N GLY A 194 -6.23 24.68 -21.41
CA GLY A 194 -5.62 25.05 -20.12
C GLY A 194 -4.51 24.12 -19.64
N SER A 195 -4.03 23.18 -20.47
CA SER A 195 -2.83 22.41 -20.17
C SER A 195 -1.61 23.31 -19.95
N ALA A 196 -0.79 22.98 -18.96
CA ALA A 196 0.47 23.67 -18.70
C ALA A 196 1.57 23.26 -19.69
N PHE A 197 1.41 22.13 -20.39
CA PHE A 197 2.43 21.59 -21.27
C PHE A 197 2.87 22.58 -22.36
N PRO A 198 1.98 23.23 -23.15
CA PRO A 198 2.42 24.09 -24.24
C PRO A 198 3.28 25.28 -23.79
N ARG A 199 2.90 25.94 -22.68
CA ARG A 199 3.65 27.08 -22.13
C ARG A 199 5.01 26.67 -21.58
N LEU A 200 5.07 25.53 -20.87
CA LEU A 200 6.29 25.03 -20.26
C LEU A 200 7.27 24.55 -21.34
N MET A 201 6.78 23.76 -22.29
CA MET A 201 7.58 23.23 -23.39
C MET A 201 8.09 24.33 -24.31
N GLY A 202 7.26 25.34 -24.62
CA GLY A 202 7.67 26.49 -25.44
C GLY A 202 8.82 27.28 -24.80
N ALA A 203 8.78 27.53 -23.49
CA ALA A 203 9.88 28.18 -22.78
C ALA A 203 11.15 27.33 -22.75
N LEU A 204 11.01 26.00 -22.62
CA LEU A 204 12.15 25.08 -22.67
C LEU A 204 12.83 25.08 -24.05
N ILE A 205 12.05 25.07 -25.13
CA ILE A 205 12.56 25.15 -26.51
C ILE A 205 13.24 26.50 -26.77
N ALA A 206 12.65 27.59 -26.31
CA ALA A 206 13.21 28.93 -26.49
C ALA A 206 14.49 29.17 -25.67
N GLY A 207 14.72 28.40 -24.61
CA GLY A 207 15.84 28.59 -23.66
C GLY A 207 15.77 29.90 -22.87
N ALA A 208 14.65 30.63 -22.98
CA ALA A 208 14.42 31.94 -22.37
C ALA A 208 12.92 32.16 -22.13
N GLY A 209 12.60 33.10 -21.24
CA GLY A 209 11.22 33.48 -20.92
C GLY A 209 10.80 33.09 -19.50
N SER A 210 9.60 33.50 -19.12
CA SER A 210 9.00 33.19 -17.82
C SER A 210 7.75 32.37 -18.05
N PRO A 211 7.84 31.02 -18.01
CA PRO A 211 6.72 30.14 -18.32
C PRO A 211 5.59 30.21 -17.28
N GLY A 212 5.80 30.88 -16.15
CA GLY A 212 4.90 30.91 -15.00
C GLY A 212 5.15 29.75 -14.03
N GLU A 213 4.10 29.28 -13.38
CA GLU A 213 4.17 28.27 -12.31
C GLU A 213 4.61 26.89 -12.83
N ALA A 214 5.25 26.10 -11.98
CA ALA A 214 5.54 24.70 -12.27
C ALA A 214 4.26 23.88 -12.47
N SER A 215 4.37 22.74 -13.15
CA SER A 215 3.30 21.73 -13.19
C SER A 215 3.87 20.35 -12.91
N LEU A 216 3.20 19.62 -12.02
CA LEU A 216 3.62 18.29 -11.56
C LEU A 216 2.54 17.23 -11.87
N LYS A 217 1.66 17.52 -12.84
CA LYS A 217 0.50 16.68 -13.19
C LYS A 217 0.87 15.42 -13.97
N SER A 218 2.04 15.39 -14.60
CA SER A 218 2.58 14.26 -15.35
C SER A 218 4.11 14.22 -15.24
N GLY A 219 4.74 13.06 -15.49
CA GLY A 219 6.19 12.93 -15.50
C GLY A 219 6.87 13.91 -16.46
N VAL A 220 6.28 14.14 -17.64
CA VAL A 220 6.82 15.08 -18.65
C VAL A 220 6.76 16.53 -18.13
N GLU A 221 5.63 16.97 -17.60
CA GLU A 221 5.51 18.34 -17.04
C GLU A 221 6.42 18.55 -15.83
N TYR A 222 6.58 17.52 -15.00
CA TYR A 222 7.52 17.51 -13.89
C TYR A 222 8.97 17.65 -14.35
N ALA A 223 9.39 16.88 -15.35
CA ALA A 223 10.73 16.95 -15.92
C ALA A 223 11.01 18.31 -16.58
N ILE A 224 10.05 18.87 -17.33
CA ILE A 224 10.18 20.23 -17.89
C ILE A 224 10.32 21.27 -16.78
N SER A 225 9.47 21.19 -15.73
CA SER A 225 9.54 22.10 -14.59
C SER A 225 10.89 22.04 -13.87
N ARG A 226 11.46 20.84 -13.71
CA ARG A 226 12.82 20.64 -13.19
C ARG A 226 13.89 21.28 -14.09
N LYS A 227 13.83 21.05 -15.40
CA LYS A 227 14.80 21.63 -16.37
C LYS A 227 14.78 23.15 -16.40
N LEU A 228 13.60 23.74 -16.20
CA LEU A 228 13.40 25.19 -16.16
C LEU A 228 13.75 25.81 -14.79
N GLY A 229 14.12 25.00 -13.78
CA GLY A 229 14.46 25.47 -12.45
C GLY A 229 13.28 26.13 -11.71
N LEU A 230 12.04 25.71 -12.00
CA LEU A 230 10.84 26.31 -11.40
C LEU A 230 10.66 25.88 -9.94
N ASN A 231 9.98 26.72 -9.16
CA ASN A 231 9.61 26.38 -7.78
C ASN A 231 8.56 25.25 -7.77
N LEU A 232 8.96 24.05 -7.39
CA LEU A 232 8.10 22.87 -7.36
C LEU A 232 7.19 22.83 -6.12
N ASP A 233 7.58 23.47 -5.02
CA ASP A 233 6.84 23.42 -3.75
C ASP A 233 5.44 24.02 -3.90
N ALA A 234 5.34 25.13 -4.64
CA ALA A 234 4.06 25.77 -4.95
C ALA A 234 3.10 24.87 -5.75
N ALA A 235 3.64 23.92 -6.53
CA ALA A 235 2.87 23.02 -7.39
C ALA A 235 2.58 21.64 -6.75
N ARG A 236 3.16 21.33 -5.57
CA ARG A 236 3.01 20.03 -4.89
C ARG A 236 1.56 19.64 -4.63
N ALA A 237 0.72 20.61 -4.26
CA ALA A 237 -0.69 20.36 -3.97
C ALA A 237 -1.48 19.79 -5.16
N ASN A 238 -0.99 20.00 -6.39
CA ASN A 238 -1.60 19.54 -7.62
C ASN A 238 -0.74 18.47 -8.35
N ALA A 239 0.22 17.87 -7.65
CA ALA A 239 1.05 16.81 -8.21
C ALA A 239 0.22 15.54 -8.45
N SER A 240 0.60 14.77 -9.47
CA SER A 240 0.09 13.41 -9.62
C SER A 240 0.41 12.58 -8.38
N PRO A 241 -0.37 11.54 -8.03
CA PRO A 241 -0.09 10.70 -6.86
C PRO A 241 1.35 10.17 -6.84
N ALA A 242 1.88 9.77 -8.00
CA ALA A 242 3.23 9.24 -8.10
C ALA A 242 4.32 10.29 -7.81
N ILE A 243 4.16 11.50 -8.36
CA ILE A 243 5.11 12.59 -8.10
C ILE A 243 4.96 13.10 -6.66
N ALA A 244 3.74 13.20 -6.15
CA ALA A 244 3.49 13.59 -4.77
C ALA A 244 4.18 12.64 -3.79
N ALA A 245 4.07 11.32 -4.04
CA ALA A 245 4.72 10.30 -3.23
C ALA A 245 6.25 10.33 -3.37
N HIS A 246 6.79 10.54 -4.58
CA HIS A 246 8.24 10.68 -4.80
C HIS A 246 8.81 11.93 -4.11
N LEU A 247 8.09 13.06 -4.16
CA LEU A 247 8.49 14.32 -3.53
C LEU A 247 8.19 14.37 -2.04
N ALA A 248 7.46 13.40 -1.49
CA ALA A 248 7.18 13.32 -0.07
C ALA A 248 8.52 13.12 0.66
N ALA A 249 9.10 14.24 1.10
CA ALA A 249 10.17 14.19 2.08
C ALA A 249 9.59 13.46 3.30
N PRO A 250 10.36 12.58 3.96
CA PRO A 250 10.05 12.19 5.31
C PRO A 250 9.79 13.49 6.08
N PRO A 251 8.61 13.67 6.70
CA PRO A 251 8.33 14.88 7.45
C PRO A 251 9.51 15.11 8.41
N ALA A 252 10.07 16.32 8.37
CA ALA A 252 11.17 16.67 9.25
C ALA A 252 10.71 16.34 10.68
N PRO A 253 11.46 15.53 11.44
CA PRO A 253 11.06 15.22 12.80
C PRO A 253 10.86 16.55 13.53
N PRO A 254 9.85 16.67 14.43
CA PRO A 254 9.85 17.79 15.37
C PRO A 254 11.24 17.80 16.00
N GLU A 255 11.97 18.90 15.80
CA GLU A 255 13.34 19.02 16.25
C GLU A 255 13.35 18.64 17.73
N LEU A 256 14.07 17.57 18.08
CA LEU A 256 14.43 17.31 19.47
C LEU A 256 15.39 18.44 19.83
N ALA A 257 14.85 19.63 20.14
CA ALA A 257 15.61 20.71 20.73
C ALA A 257 16.27 20.10 21.97
N ALA A 258 17.59 19.95 21.92
CA ALA A 258 18.35 19.17 22.87
C ALA A 258 17.98 19.59 24.31
N GLY A 259 17.23 18.73 25.01
CA GLY A 259 17.01 18.80 26.46
C GLY A 259 15.62 19.20 26.96
N ASP A 260 14.71 19.76 26.16
CA ASP A 260 13.38 20.15 26.66
C ASP A 260 12.25 19.23 26.15
N LEU A 261 12.02 18.15 26.89
CA LEU A 261 10.91 17.22 26.64
C LEU A 261 9.53 17.90 26.73
N THR A 262 9.38 18.97 27.51
CA THR A 262 8.11 19.70 27.64
C THR A 262 7.80 20.50 26.38
N ALA A 263 8.80 21.17 25.82
CA ALA A 263 8.67 21.88 24.55
C ALA A 263 8.42 20.90 23.39
N ALA A 264 9.14 19.78 23.36
CA ALA A 264 8.94 18.73 22.36
C ALA A 264 7.54 18.13 22.43
N GLU A 265 7.02 17.85 23.64
CA GLU A 265 5.66 17.39 23.85
C GLU A 265 4.63 18.40 23.33
N THR A 266 4.78 19.67 23.70
CA THR A 266 3.86 20.75 23.30
C THR A 266 3.80 20.89 21.78
N SER A 267 4.95 20.83 21.11
CA SER A 267 5.05 20.85 19.64
C SER A 267 4.37 19.64 19.00
N ALA A 268 4.65 18.43 19.50
CA ALA A 268 4.04 17.20 18.99
C ALA A 268 2.51 17.20 19.14
N LEU A 269 1.99 17.66 20.29
CA LEU A 269 0.56 17.78 20.52
C LEU A 269 -0.09 18.81 19.60
N ALA A 270 0.52 19.99 19.45
CA ALA A 270 0.03 21.02 18.52
C ALA A 270 0.01 20.50 17.08
N PHE A 271 1.03 19.72 16.69
CA PHE A 271 1.10 19.12 15.37
C PHE A 271 0.00 18.07 15.16
N LEU A 272 -0.18 17.12 16.07
CA LEU A 272 -1.20 16.08 15.97
C LEU A 272 -2.62 16.67 15.96
N ARG A 273 -2.91 17.64 16.83
CA ARG A 273 -4.25 18.26 16.97
C ARG A 273 -4.70 19.06 15.75
N ARG A 274 -3.77 19.56 14.92
CA ARG A 274 -4.10 20.34 13.73
C ARG A 274 -4.47 19.49 12.52
N THR A 275 -4.15 18.19 12.57
CA THR A 275 -4.43 17.27 11.47
C THR A 275 -5.91 16.96 11.37
N LYS A 276 -6.38 16.69 10.15
CA LYS A 276 -7.76 16.29 9.86
C LYS A 276 -7.74 15.09 8.96
N GLY A 277 -8.50 14.06 9.32
CA GLY A 277 -8.56 12.80 8.60
C GLY A 277 -7.34 11.90 8.82
N ILE A 278 -7.54 10.63 8.46
CA ILE A 278 -6.64 9.53 8.80
C ILE A 278 -5.25 9.63 8.16
N VAL A 279 -5.15 10.12 6.93
CA VAL A 279 -3.87 10.20 6.20
C VAL A 279 -2.94 11.21 6.89
N ALA A 280 -3.39 12.46 7.03
CA ALA A 280 -2.60 13.51 7.66
C ALA A 280 -2.26 13.20 9.13
N PHE A 281 -3.20 12.58 9.86
CA PHE A 281 -2.93 12.15 11.23
C PHE A 281 -1.83 11.08 11.30
N THR A 282 -1.88 10.09 10.39
CA THR A 282 -0.89 9.00 10.35
C THR A 282 0.51 9.53 10.00
N GLU A 283 0.61 10.41 9.02
CA GLU A 283 1.88 11.08 8.67
C GLU A 283 2.45 11.87 9.85
N ALA A 284 1.59 12.65 10.53
CA ALA A 284 2.00 13.41 11.71
C ALA A 284 2.45 12.51 12.86
N ALA A 285 1.76 11.38 13.06
CA ALA A 285 2.09 10.39 14.07
C ALA A 285 3.45 9.72 13.81
N VAL A 286 3.72 9.33 12.55
CA VAL A 286 5.04 8.78 12.16
C VAL A 286 6.15 9.79 12.45
N SER A 287 5.92 11.07 12.17
CA SER A 287 6.87 12.15 12.46
C SER A 287 7.12 12.32 13.96
N ALA A 288 6.06 12.24 14.77
CA ALA A 288 6.11 12.45 16.22
C ALA A 288 6.66 11.24 17.00
N ARG A 289 6.70 10.05 16.39
CA ARG A 289 7.13 8.79 17.01
C ARG A 289 8.41 8.90 17.87
N PRO A 290 9.55 9.47 17.41
CA PRO A 290 10.75 9.56 18.25
C PRO A 290 10.56 10.41 19.51
N VAL A 291 9.76 11.47 19.44
CA VAL A 291 9.43 12.31 20.62
C VAL A 291 8.56 11.52 21.60
N ILE A 292 7.52 10.85 21.11
CA ILE A 292 6.62 10.04 21.97
C ILE A 292 7.42 8.93 22.67
N ALA A 293 8.29 8.22 21.94
CA ALA A 293 9.15 7.18 22.51
C ALA A 293 10.09 7.75 23.60
N SER A 294 10.66 8.93 23.38
CA SER A 294 11.54 9.60 24.35
C SER A 294 10.79 10.02 25.62
N LEU A 295 9.57 10.57 25.49
CA LEU A 295 8.72 10.94 26.63
C LEU A 295 8.35 9.72 27.51
N VAL A 296 7.99 8.61 26.86
CA VAL A 296 7.65 7.36 27.55
C VAL A 296 8.89 6.75 28.22
N GLY A 297 10.04 6.76 27.55
CA GLY A 297 11.30 6.29 28.11
C GLY A 297 11.75 7.09 29.35
N ALA A 298 11.51 8.40 29.35
CA ALA A 298 11.79 9.29 30.48
C ALA A 298 10.77 9.18 31.63
N ARG A 299 9.65 8.44 31.44
CA ARG A 299 8.53 8.36 32.38
C ARG A 299 7.98 9.75 32.75
N ALA A 300 8.00 10.69 31.81
CA ALA A 300 7.44 12.01 32.00
C ALA A 300 5.91 11.94 32.13
N PRO A 301 5.27 12.79 32.96
CA PRO A 301 3.81 12.91 32.96
C PRO A 301 3.36 13.47 31.61
N LEU A 302 2.44 12.76 30.94
CA LEU A 302 1.96 13.13 29.62
C LEU A 302 0.74 14.06 29.73
N GLN A 303 0.74 15.15 28.98
CA GLN A 303 -0.37 16.11 28.93
C GLN A 303 -1.62 15.54 28.27
N ASP A 304 -1.46 14.69 27.25
CA ASP A 304 -2.57 14.05 26.52
C ASP A 304 -2.21 12.60 26.15
N PRO A 305 -2.27 11.68 27.13
CA PRO A 305 -1.85 10.30 26.93
C PRO A 305 -2.71 9.57 25.89
N LEU A 306 -4.01 9.89 25.77
CA LEU A 306 -4.88 9.23 24.81
C LEU A 306 -4.54 9.61 23.36
N LEU A 307 -4.21 10.88 23.10
CA LEU A 307 -3.74 11.31 21.79
C LEU A 307 -2.42 10.65 21.41
N PHE A 308 -1.49 10.50 22.37
CA PHE A 308 -0.24 9.79 22.13
C PHE A 308 -0.40 8.29 21.94
N ILE A 309 -1.37 7.64 22.60
CA ILE A 309 -1.71 6.24 22.29
C ILE A 309 -2.18 6.12 20.83
N ARG A 310 -3.09 7.00 20.39
CA ARG A 310 -3.60 7.02 19.02
C ARG A 310 -2.46 7.23 18.01
N ALA A 311 -1.56 8.18 18.29
CA ALA A 311 -0.40 8.45 17.45
C ALA A 311 0.59 7.28 17.45
N ALA A 312 0.90 6.68 18.60
CA ALA A 312 1.77 5.51 18.67
C ALA A 312 1.24 4.35 17.84
N VAL A 313 -0.07 4.04 17.94
CA VAL A 313 -0.70 3.00 17.09
C VAL A 313 -0.67 3.38 15.61
N ALA A 314 -0.99 4.62 15.25
CA ALA A 314 -0.93 5.08 13.86
C ALA A 314 0.49 4.98 13.26
N ALA A 315 1.51 5.19 14.08
CA ALA A 315 2.92 5.05 13.70
C ALA A 315 3.46 3.60 13.75
N GLY A 316 2.60 2.62 14.07
CA GLY A 316 2.98 1.21 14.18
C GLY A 316 3.73 0.83 15.47
N ASP A 317 3.70 1.67 16.50
CA ASP A 317 4.41 1.50 17.77
C ASP A 317 3.47 1.04 18.91
N VAL A 318 2.97 -0.18 18.77
CA VAL A 318 1.99 -0.75 19.72
C VAL A 318 2.55 -0.92 21.12
N GLU A 319 3.86 -1.15 21.26
CA GLU A 319 4.52 -1.26 22.58
C GLU A 319 4.52 0.06 23.32
N THR A 320 4.80 1.17 22.64
CA THR A 320 4.69 2.52 23.23
C THR A 320 3.24 2.81 23.64
N ALA A 321 2.27 2.46 22.80
CA ALA A 321 0.85 2.61 23.12
C ALA A 321 0.44 1.82 24.39
N ARG A 322 0.89 0.57 24.52
CA ARG A 322 0.67 -0.27 25.71
C ARG A 322 1.33 0.31 26.96
N ALA A 323 2.56 0.81 26.83
CA ALA A 323 3.29 1.42 27.94
C ALA A 323 2.54 2.64 28.48
N ILE A 324 2.06 3.53 27.60
CA ILE A 324 1.25 4.69 28.00
C ILE A 324 -0.04 4.23 28.68
N ARG A 325 -0.76 3.27 28.07
CA ARG A 325 -2.03 2.76 28.59
C ARG A 325 -1.89 2.10 29.97
N GLY A 326 -0.78 1.40 30.22
CA GLY A 326 -0.47 0.78 31.51
C GLY A 326 -0.13 1.78 32.62
N GLY A 327 0.30 3.00 32.26
CA GLY A 327 0.54 4.10 33.19
C GLY A 327 -0.71 4.89 33.58
N LEU A 328 -1.85 4.66 32.92
CA LEU A 328 -3.11 5.36 33.22
C LEU A 328 -3.80 4.75 34.45
N VAL A 329 -4.00 5.58 35.47
CA VAL A 329 -4.76 5.25 36.68
C VAL A 329 -6.26 5.38 36.39
N SER A 330 -7.11 4.63 37.11
CA SER A 330 -8.58 4.66 37.02
C SER A 330 -9.21 6.05 37.18
N ASP A 331 -8.47 7.00 37.75
CA ASP A 331 -8.90 8.39 38.01
C ASP A 331 -8.52 9.37 36.88
N SER A 332 -8.09 8.85 35.71
CA SER A 332 -7.83 9.68 34.54
C SER A 332 -9.12 10.41 34.11
N ALA A 333 -9.00 11.64 33.61
CA ALA A 333 -10.14 12.43 33.08
C ALA A 333 -10.80 11.82 31.82
N ALA A 334 -10.35 10.65 31.35
CA ALA A 334 -10.90 9.95 30.21
C ALA A 334 -12.25 9.30 30.52
N SER A 335 -13.19 9.38 29.59
CA SER A 335 -14.47 8.68 29.74
C SER A 335 -14.29 7.16 29.62
N ALA A 336 -15.22 6.38 30.18
CA ALA A 336 -15.22 4.93 30.00
C ALA A 336 -15.33 4.51 28.51
N ASP A 337 -15.97 5.33 27.66
CA ASP A 337 -16.01 5.12 26.21
C ASP A 337 -14.64 5.31 25.57
N ASP A 338 -13.94 6.40 25.92
CA ASP A 338 -12.59 6.67 25.41
C ASP A 338 -11.64 5.53 25.77
N MET A 339 -11.71 5.05 27.01
CA MET A 339 -10.88 3.94 27.48
C MET A 339 -11.19 2.63 26.75
N ALA A 340 -12.48 2.32 26.52
CA ALA A 340 -12.88 1.15 25.75
C ALA A 340 -12.40 1.21 24.29
N LEU A 341 -12.49 2.38 23.64
CA LEU A 341 -12.01 2.59 22.27
C LEU A 341 -10.48 2.53 22.17
N ILE A 342 -9.77 2.98 23.19
CA ILE A 342 -8.31 2.90 23.26
C ILE A 342 -7.85 1.45 23.46
N ASP A 343 -8.51 0.71 24.36
CA ASP A 343 -8.24 -0.70 24.54
C ASP A 343 -8.52 -1.47 23.24
N ALA A 344 -9.61 -1.15 22.55
CA ALA A 344 -9.95 -1.71 21.23
C ALA A 344 -8.88 -1.39 20.17
N LEU A 345 -8.36 -0.17 20.17
CA LEU A 345 -7.36 0.28 19.20
C LEU A 345 -6.04 -0.48 19.39
N ILE A 346 -5.57 -0.58 20.64
CA ILE A 346 -4.37 -1.35 20.99
C ILE A 346 -4.56 -2.83 20.65
N ALA A 347 -5.72 -3.39 21.01
CA ALA A 347 -6.10 -4.77 20.74
C ALA A 347 -6.10 -5.05 19.22
N ALA A 348 -6.71 -4.17 18.42
CA ALA A 348 -6.73 -4.29 16.95
C ALA A 348 -5.32 -4.24 16.35
N ALA A 349 -4.49 -3.29 16.78
CA ALA A 349 -3.13 -3.13 16.28
C ALA A 349 -2.22 -4.32 16.67
N ALA A 350 -2.46 -4.90 17.84
CA ALA A 350 -1.81 -6.12 18.29
C ALA A 350 -2.32 -7.40 17.58
N GLY A 351 -3.48 -7.33 16.92
CA GLY A 351 -4.20 -8.50 16.42
C GLY A 351 -4.70 -9.42 17.52
N GLN A 352 -5.05 -8.86 18.68
CA GLN A 352 -5.61 -9.55 19.83
C GLN A 352 -7.06 -9.10 19.99
N ALA A 353 -8.03 -9.99 19.77
CA ALA A 353 -9.44 -9.70 20.02
C ALA A 353 -9.92 -10.59 21.18
N ASP A 354 -9.53 -10.22 22.40
CA ASP A 354 -9.91 -10.96 23.60
C ASP A 354 -11.35 -10.67 24.04
N GLY A 355 -11.94 -11.64 24.74
CA GLY A 355 -13.34 -11.56 25.16
C GLY A 355 -13.68 -10.43 26.11
N PRO A 356 -12.90 -10.19 27.18
CA PRO A 356 -13.14 -9.04 28.06
C PRO A 356 -13.15 -7.69 27.35
N THR A 357 -12.25 -7.46 26.39
CA THR A 357 -12.22 -6.21 25.61
C THR A 357 -13.43 -6.09 24.69
N LEU A 358 -13.83 -7.17 24.03
CA LEU A 358 -15.03 -7.21 23.19
C LEU A 358 -16.31 -7.01 24.01
N ASP A 359 -16.45 -7.71 25.12
CA ASP A 359 -17.62 -7.60 26.00
C ASP A 359 -17.80 -6.16 26.52
N ARG A 360 -16.71 -5.51 26.94
CA ARG A 360 -16.75 -4.09 27.34
C ARG A 360 -17.20 -3.20 26.19
N LEU A 361 -16.64 -3.35 24.99
CA LEU A 361 -17.05 -2.55 23.83
C LEU A 361 -18.51 -2.77 23.48
N VAL A 362 -18.99 -4.01 23.57
CA VAL A 362 -20.38 -4.34 23.30
C VAL A 362 -21.29 -3.69 24.32
N GLU A 363 -20.97 -3.79 25.61
CA GLU A 363 -21.74 -3.14 26.67
C GLU A 363 -21.83 -1.62 26.44
N ARG A 364 -20.71 -0.95 26.12
CA ARG A 364 -20.68 0.48 25.78
C ARG A 364 -21.48 0.81 24.51
N GLY A 365 -21.43 -0.06 23.51
CA GLY A 365 -22.20 0.05 22.27
C GLY A 365 -23.71 -0.05 22.50
N ALA A 366 -24.13 -0.96 23.39
CA ALA A 366 -25.53 -1.13 23.77
C ALA A 366 -26.04 0.08 24.57
N GLN A 367 -25.26 0.57 25.53
CA GLN A 367 -25.61 1.74 26.35
C GLN A 367 -25.71 3.03 25.53
N GLY A 368 -24.80 3.24 24.58
CA GLY A 368 -24.77 4.46 23.76
C GLY A 368 -25.67 4.44 22.51
N GLY A 369 -26.26 3.29 22.16
CA GLY A 369 -27.13 3.11 21.01
C GLY A 369 -26.49 3.45 19.65
N ALA A 370 -27.29 3.78 18.64
CA ALA A 370 -26.86 3.96 17.26
C ALA A 370 -25.83 5.10 17.03
N LYS A 371 -25.63 6.01 17.99
CA LYS A 371 -24.62 7.07 17.93
C LYS A 371 -23.29 6.68 18.57
N SER A 372 -23.23 5.53 19.22
CA SER A 372 -22.03 5.06 19.90
C SER A 372 -20.96 4.66 18.90
N SER A 373 -19.75 5.21 19.03
CA SER A 373 -18.57 4.75 18.31
C SER A 373 -18.11 3.36 18.77
N ALA A 374 -18.59 2.86 19.91
CA ALA A 374 -18.26 1.53 20.39
C ALA A 374 -18.92 0.42 19.56
N GLN A 375 -20.11 0.63 18.98
CA GLN A 375 -20.73 -0.35 18.07
C GLN A 375 -19.86 -0.67 16.85
N PRO A 376 -19.43 0.32 16.03
CA PRO A 376 -18.53 0.05 14.91
C PRO A 376 -17.15 -0.44 15.35
N ALA A 377 -16.62 0.00 16.50
CA ALA A 377 -15.37 -0.52 17.03
C ALA A 377 -15.47 -2.02 17.39
N ALA A 378 -16.56 -2.45 18.03
CA ALA A 378 -16.83 -3.85 18.35
C ALA A 378 -16.93 -4.71 17.07
N MET A 379 -17.61 -4.22 16.02
CA MET A 379 -17.72 -4.93 14.74
C MET A 379 -16.34 -5.16 14.09
N ILE A 380 -15.50 -4.12 14.10
CA ILE A 380 -14.16 -4.17 13.52
C ILE A 380 -13.24 -5.10 14.33
N LEU A 381 -13.24 -4.98 15.66
CA LEU A 381 -12.39 -5.81 16.51
C LEU A 381 -12.83 -7.28 16.46
N TRP A 382 -14.13 -7.55 16.45
CA TRP A 382 -14.66 -8.91 16.31
C TRP A 382 -14.27 -9.57 14.98
N ALA A 383 -14.08 -8.78 13.91
CA ALA A 383 -13.60 -9.31 12.63
C ALA A 383 -12.16 -9.86 12.69
N LEU A 384 -11.36 -9.47 13.68
CA LEU A 384 -10.03 -10.04 13.94
C LEU A 384 -10.08 -11.32 14.77
N ALA A 385 -11.18 -11.61 15.44
CA ALA A 385 -11.29 -12.80 16.29
C ALA A 385 -11.14 -14.08 15.44
N PRO A 386 -10.43 -15.11 15.96
CA PRO A 386 -10.30 -16.38 15.27
C PRO A 386 -11.68 -17.03 15.08
N ALA A 387 -11.86 -17.74 13.96
CA ALA A 387 -13.13 -18.38 13.62
C ALA A 387 -13.55 -19.48 14.61
N ASP A 388 -12.58 -20.04 15.33
CA ASP A 388 -12.73 -21.28 16.09
C ASP A 388 -12.98 -21.02 17.60
N GLY A 389 -13.03 -19.75 18.02
CA GLY A 389 -13.10 -19.35 19.43
C GLY A 389 -14.34 -18.53 19.78
N VAL A 390 -15.00 -18.86 20.90
CA VAL A 390 -16.00 -17.99 21.52
C VAL A 390 -15.28 -16.77 22.09
N SER A 391 -15.35 -15.66 21.38
CA SER A 391 -14.69 -14.41 21.77
C SER A 391 -15.60 -13.46 22.54
N MET A 392 -16.86 -13.81 22.82
CA MET A 392 -17.81 -12.94 23.52
C MET A 392 -18.69 -13.76 24.46
N SER A 393 -19.07 -13.18 25.60
CA SER A 393 -20.07 -13.80 26.48
C SER A 393 -21.43 -13.96 25.78
N ALA A 394 -22.29 -14.81 26.33
CA ALA A 394 -23.64 -15.02 25.77
C ALA A 394 -24.46 -13.72 25.75
N GLN A 395 -24.32 -12.89 26.79
CA GLN A 395 -24.95 -11.57 26.86
C GLN A 395 -24.41 -10.65 25.75
N ALA A 396 -23.09 -10.51 25.64
CA ALA A 396 -22.48 -9.67 24.62
C ALA A 396 -22.86 -10.11 23.20
N ARG A 397 -22.99 -11.42 22.93
CA ARG A 397 -23.50 -11.89 21.62
C ARG A 397 -24.93 -11.42 21.33
N GLY A 398 -25.81 -11.41 22.33
CA GLY A 398 -27.18 -10.93 22.18
C GLY A 398 -27.24 -9.42 21.93
N GLU A 399 -26.47 -8.65 22.68
CA GLU A 399 -26.37 -7.19 22.52
C GLU A 399 -25.74 -6.81 21.17
N PHE A 400 -24.64 -7.46 20.79
CA PHE A 400 -23.96 -7.23 19.52
C PHE A 400 -24.85 -7.52 18.31
N ALA A 401 -25.70 -8.55 18.38
CA ALA A 401 -26.64 -8.88 17.30
C ALA A 401 -27.69 -7.78 17.06
N ALA A 402 -27.92 -6.90 18.04
CA ALA A 402 -28.85 -5.77 17.93
C ALA A 402 -28.17 -4.47 17.43
N PHE A 403 -26.87 -4.48 17.14
CA PHE A 403 -26.16 -3.27 16.70
C PHE A 403 -26.59 -2.83 15.31
N GLU A 404 -26.73 -1.52 15.14
CA GLU A 404 -27.06 -0.90 13.87
C GLU A 404 -25.75 -0.41 13.21
N GLY A 405 -25.35 -1.07 12.13
CA GLY A 405 -24.17 -0.68 11.35
C GLY A 405 -24.52 0.27 10.20
N PRO A 406 -23.59 1.14 9.77
CA PRO A 406 -23.76 1.88 8.52
C PRO A 406 -23.93 0.90 7.35
N ARG A 407 -24.77 1.27 6.38
CA ARG A 407 -24.98 0.43 5.20
C ARG A 407 -23.68 0.28 4.42
N SER A 408 -23.45 -0.93 3.94
CA SER A 408 -22.38 -1.24 3.01
C SER A 408 -22.52 -0.42 1.74
N SER A 409 -21.42 0.15 1.25
CA SER A 409 -21.34 0.79 -0.07
C SER A 409 -20.89 -0.20 -1.16
N ALA A 410 -20.31 -1.34 -0.77
CA ALA A 410 -19.94 -2.41 -1.67
C ALA A 410 -21.18 -3.21 -2.15
N SER A 411 -21.15 -3.67 -3.40
CA SER A 411 -22.23 -4.51 -3.91
C SER A 411 -22.23 -5.89 -3.20
N PRO A 412 -23.41 -6.49 -2.96
CA PRO A 412 -23.49 -7.83 -2.35
C PRO A 412 -22.69 -8.90 -3.12
N ALA A 413 -22.66 -8.82 -4.46
CA ALA A 413 -21.89 -9.73 -5.29
C ALA A 413 -20.38 -9.60 -5.07
N ARG A 414 -19.86 -8.38 -4.89
CA ARG A 414 -18.44 -8.16 -4.60
C ARG A 414 -18.05 -8.67 -3.21
N LEU A 415 -18.93 -8.47 -2.23
CA LEU A 415 -18.74 -9.02 -0.88
C LEU A 415 -18.76 -10.56 -0.90
N ALA A 416 -19.67 -11.17 -1.66
CA ALA A 416 -19.70 -12.63 -1.81
C ALA A 416 -18.42 -13.17 -2.48
N ALA A 417 -17.89 -12.47 -3.50
CA ALA A 417 -16.62 -12.84 -4.11
C ALA A 417 -15.46 -12.74 -3.12
N LEU A 418 -15.42 -11.70 -2.27
CA LEU A 418 -14.41 -11.54 -1.21
C LEU A 418 -14.49 -12.69 -0.18
N ASP A 419 -15.71 -13.04 0.24
CA ASP A 419 -15.95 -14.13 1.19
C ASP A 419 -15.53 -15.48 0.60
N GLN A 420 -15.78 -15.72 -0.70
CA GLN A 420 -15.35 -16.93 -1.40
C GLN A 420 -13.82 -17.00 -1.55
N ALA A 421 -13.19 -15.93 -2.02
CA ALA A 421 -11.74 -15.88 -2.23
C ALA A 421 -10.98 -16.12 -0.92
N SER A 422 -11.43 -15.48 0.17
CA SER A 422 -10.82 -15.65 1.49
C SER A 422 -11.04 -17.04 2.06
N ALA A 423 -12.21 -17.65 1.82
CA ALA A 423 -12.48 -19.03 2.22
C ALA A 423 -11.58 -20.05 1.50
N ALA A 424 -11.25 -19.78 0.25
CA ALA A 424 -10.38 -20.60 -0.57
C ALA A 424 -8.88 -20.34 -0.32
N GLY A 425 -8.52 -19.40 0.55
CA GLY A 425 -7.12 -19.04 0.83
C GLY A 425 -6.43 -18.31 -0.32
N LEU A 426 -7.18 -17.74 -1.27
CA LEU A 426 -6.66 -16.99 -2.42
C LEU A 426 -6.19 -15.61 -1.97
N LYS A 427 -4.93 -15.52 -1.49
CA LYS A 427 -4.34 -14.30 -0.93
C LYS A 427 -4.36 -13.13 -1.91
N GLY A 428 -3.89 -13.33 -3.14
CA GLY A 428 -3.85 -12.29 -4.17
C GLY A 428 -5.24 -11.73 -4.49
N GLU A 429 -6.20 -12.62 -4.77
CA GLU A 429 -7.58 -12.23 -5.06
C GLU A 429 -8.28 -11.54 -3.88
N THR A 430 -8.13 -12.07 -2.66
CA THR A 430 -8.69 -11.47 -1.44
C THR A 430 -8.15 -10.06 -1.24
N GLY A 431 -6.83 -9.88 -1.39
CA GLY A 431 -6.18 -8.58 -1.28
C GLY A 431 -6.67 -7.58 -2.34
N LEU A 432 -6.80 -8.00 -3.60
CA LEU A 432 -7.31 -7.14 -4.68
C LEU A 432 -8.77 -6.72 -4.46
N LEU A 433 -9.63 -7.63 -4.03
CA LEU A 433 -11.03 -7.31 -3.73
C LEU A 433 -11.13 -6.35 -2.54
N ALA A 434 -10.33 -6.56 -1.49
CA ALA A 434 -10.24 -5.64 -0.36
C ALA A 434 -9.81 -4.23 -0.80
N LEU A 435 -8.76 -4.13 -1.63
CA LEU A 435 -8.30 -2.86 -2.19
C LEU A 435 -9.35 -2.20 -3.09
N SER A 436 -10.02 -2.97 -3.95
CA SER A 436 -11.08 -2.42 -4.81
C SER A 436 -12.25 -1.88 -3.99
N ILE A 437 -12.65 -2.54 -2.91
CA ILE A 437 -13.71 -2.07 -2.02
C ILE A 437 -13.29 -0.78 -1.32
N ALA A 438 -12.07 -0.74 -0.76
CA ALA A 438 -11.54 0.44 -0.08
C ALA A 438 -11.37 1.64 -1.03
N ALA A 439 -10.84 1.39 -2.24
CA ALA A 439 -10.67 2.42 -3.26
C ALA A 439 -12.01 2.98 -3.74
N ASP A 440 -13.02 2.13 -3.94
CA ASP A 440 -14.35 2.59 -4.36
C ASP A 440 -15.07 3.39 -3.28
N ALA A 441 -14.88 3.06 -2.00
CA ALA A 441 -15.38 3.87 -0.91
C ALA A 441 -14.66 5.24 -0.82
N GLY A 442 -13.35 5.27 -1.07
CA GLY A 442 -12.52 6.46 -0.96
C GLY A 442 -12.08 6.76 0.48
N ILE A 443 -11.11 7.67 0.62
CA ILE A 443 -10.52 8.04 1.91
C ILE A 443 -11.58 8.70 2.80
N GLY A 444 -11.73 8.22 4.03
CA GLY A 444 -12.67 8.76 5.03
C GLY A 444 -14.11 8.27 4.93
N ASN A 445 -14.53 7.69 3.80
CA ASN A 445 -15.89 7.18 3.58
C ASN A 445 -16.00 5.65 3.68
N PHE A 446 -14.95 4.98 4.14
CA PHE A 446 -14.92 3.53 4.24
C PHE A 446 -15.73 3.04 5.44
N ALA A 447 -16.98 2.64 5.19
CA ALA A 447 -17.95 2.23 6.20
C ALA A 447 -17.41 1.11 7.10
N SER A 448 -17.70 1.18 8.39
CA SER A 448 -17.25 0.19 9.38
C SER A 448 -17.75 -1.22 9.08
N ALA A 449 -18.94 -1.37 8.48
CA ALA A 449 -19.47 -2.65 8.04
C ALA A 449 -18.62 -3.29 6.93
N ASP A 450 -18.23 -2.51 5.91
CA ASP A 450 -17.36 -3.01 4.83
C ASP A 450 -15.95 -3.28 5.34
N ARG A 451 -15.45 -2.42 6.22
CA ARG A 451 -14.16 -2.60 6.88
C ARG A 451 -14.11 -3.89 7.69
N ALA A 452 -15.14 -4.18 8.50
CA ALA A 452 -15.21 -5.43 9.27
C ALA A 452 -15.21 -6.66 8.34
N ARG A 453 -15.91 -6.61 7.20
CA ARG A 453 -15.87 -7.70 6.20
C ARG A 453 -14.47 -7.87 5.60
N VAL A 454 -13.83 -6.77 5.20
CA VAL A 454 -12.46 -6.78 4.67
C VAL A 454 -11.47 -7.34 5.69
N VAL A 455 -11.52 -6.88 6.94
CA VAL A 455 -10.66 -7.38 8.03
C VAL A 455 -10.82 -8.89 8.20
N ARG A 456 -12.06 -9.39 8.25
CA ARG A 456 -12.35 -10.82 8.38
C ARG A 456 -11.81 -11.62 7.19
N ALA A 457 -12.01 -11.13 5.96
CA ALA A 457 -11.55 -11.79 4.75
C ALA A 457 -10.01 -11.85 4.68
N LEU A 458 -9.33 -10.74 4.97
CA LEU A 458 -7.86 -10.69 5.03
C LEU A 458 -7.31 -11.65 6.09
N ASN A 459 -7.90 -11.66 7.28
CA ASN A 459 -7.49 -12.55 8.37
C ASN A 459 -7.65 -14.03 7.98
N ARG A 460 -8.80 -14.38 7.39
CA ARG A 460 -9.11 -15.75 6.93
C ARG A 460 -8.18 -16.22 5.80
N ALA A 461 -7.79 -15.32 4.89
CA ALA A 461 -6.82 -15.64 3.83
C ALA A 461 -5.36 -15.74 4.33
N GLY A 462 -5.11 -15.46 5.62
CA GLY A 462 -3.76 -15.45 6.20
C GLY A 462 -2.98 -14.15 5.94
N LEU A 463 -3.64 -13.08 5.51
CA LEU A 463 -3.09 -11.72 5.39
C LEU A 463 -3.22 -10.97 6.74
N THR A 464 -2.75 -11.61 7.82
CA THR A 464 -3.05 -11.19 9.20
C THR A 464 -2.52 -9.81 9.56
N ALA A 465 -1.32 -9.44 9.08
CA ALA A 465 -0.76 -8.12 9.31
C ALA A 465 -1.60 -7.01 8.63
N ASP A 466 -2.17 -7.27 7.45
CA ASP A 466 -3.04 -6.30 6.78
C ASP A 466 -4.38 -6.20 7.47
N ALA A 467 -4.95 -7.34 7.91
CA ALA A 467 -6.18 -7.35 8.70
C ALA A 467 -6.05 -6.47 9.95
N ARG A 468 -4.92 -6.57 10.67
CA ARG A 468 -4.60 -5.73 11.84
C ARG A 468 -4.51 -4.26 11.48
N ALA A 469 -3.81 -3.92 10.40
CA ALA A 469 -3.68 -2.54 9.93
C ALA A 469 -5.06 -1.94 9.57
N PHE A 470 -5.88 -2.66 8.82
CA PHE A 470 -7.23 -2.23 8.46
C PHE A 470 -8.13 -2.06 9.68
N ALA A 471 -8.02 -2.95 10.68
CA ALA A 471 -8.78 -2.88 11.90
C ALA A 471 -8.36 -1.70 12.77
N ALA A 472 -7.05 -1.54 13.02
CA ALA A 472 -6.51 -0.44 13.81
C ALA A 472 -6.84 0.93 13.18
N GLU A 473 -6.66 1.07 11.87
CA GLU A 473 -7.05 2.28 11.14
C GLU A 473 -8.56 2.57 11.27
N GLY A 474 -9.38 1.53 11.23
CA GLY A 474 -10.83 1.64 11.41
C GLY A 474 -11.23 2.17 12.77
N VAL A 475 -10.70 1.56 13.83
CA VAL A 475 -10.96 1.98 15.21
C VAL A 475 -10.38 3.37 15.49
N LEU A 476 -9.24 3.70 14.89
CA LEU A 476 -8.63 5.02 14.98
C LEU A 476 -9.47 6.09 14.28
N SER A 477 -10.03 5.79 13.10
CA SER A 477 -10.88 6.71 12.33
C SER A 477 -12.15 7.12 13.08
N LEU A 478 -12.60 6.34 14.06
CA LEU A 478 -13.73 6.68 14.92
C LEU A 478 -13.37 7.70 16.03
N GLN A 479 -12.08 7.96 16.23
CA GLN A 479 -11.55 8.75 17.35
C GLN A 479 -10.82 10.03 16.90
N ILE A 480 -10.64 10.22 15.60
CA ILE A 480 -10.01 11.41 15.01
C ILE A 480 -11.05 12.16 14.17
N LYS A 481 -10.85 13.48 14.05
CA LYS A 481 -11.78 14.38 13.35
C LYS A 481 -11.44 14.55 11.87
#